data_AF-A0A2G5BD03-F1
#
_entry.id   AF-A0A2G5BD03-F1
#
_cell.length_a   1.000
_cell.length_b   1.000
_cell.length_c   1.000
_cell.angle_alpha   90.00
_cell.angle_beta   90.00
_cell.angle_gamma   90.00
#
_symmetry.space_group_name_H-M   'P 1'
#
loop_
_entity.id
_entity.type
_entity.pdbx_description
1 polymer ?
#
loop_
_entity_poly.entity_id
_entity_poly.type
_entity_poly.pdbx_seq_one_letter_code
_entity_poly.pdbx_strand_id
1 'polypeptide(L)'
;LPVQQRLAKSWRLVYSMDQHGISMNTMLKQCESEKALLLAIKDNNGRVFGAFVNETLRLSPAFYGQGTSFLWKAFRSTPQSRKRDAIRCFRYTGENEYFILCDPDFIAIGGGRGKFGLWFKGDFFHGYSARCPTFNNEPLCLDPSHPRNKDPDAQEEFVVSHLELWAFDS
;
A
#
# COMPACT_ATOMS: atom_id res chain seq x y z
N LEU A 1 5.85 -12.32 0.36
CA LEU A 1 6.93 -11.52 0.97
C LEU A 1 8.28 -11.95 0.41
N PRO A 2 9.31 -11.08 0.38
CA PRO A 2 10.68 -11.45 0.03
C PRO A 2 11.24 -12.50 1.00
N VAL A 3 12.32 -13.19 0.61
CA VAL A 3 12.85 -14.36 1.34
C VAL A 3 13.18 -14.04 2.80
N GLN A 4 13.82 -12.90 3.07
CA GLN A 4 14.20 -12.50 4.42
C GLN A 4 12.98 -12.42 5.35
N GLN A 5 11.89 -11.77 4.92
CA GLN A 5 10.67 -11.64 5.73
C GLN A 5 9.87 -12.94 5.82
N ARG A 6 10.09 -13.93 4.94
CA ARG A 6 9.49 -15.27 5.06
C ARG A 6 10.11 -16.09 6.19
N LEU A 7 11.30 -15.72 6.65
CA LEU A 7 12.01 -16.37 7.76
C LEU A 7 11.71 -15.70 9.12
N ALA A 8 10.92 -14.62 9.12
CA ALA A 8 10.53 -13.93 10.34
C ALA A 8 9.74 -14.86 11.27
N LYS A 9 10.06 -14.80 12.57
CA LYS A 9 9.42 -15.64 13.60
C LYS A 9 8.03 -15.13 13.95
N SER A 10 7.83 -13.82 13.88
CA SER A 10 6.58 -13.17 14.23
C SER A 10 6.38 -11.88 13.43
N TRP A 11 5.11 -11.49 13.32
CA TRP A 11 4.71 -10.18 12.82
C TRP A 11 4.37 -9.31 14.02
N ARG A 12 4.78 -8.05 13.97
CA ARG A 12 4.52 -7.08 15.03
C ARG A 12 3.76 -5.90 14.46
N LEU A 13 2.66 -5.56 15.11
CA LEU A 13 1.91 -4.34 14.80
C LEU A 13 2.74 -3.13 15.27
N VAL A 14 3.12 -2.28 14.33
CA VAL A 14 3.93 -1.07 14.58
C VAL A 14 3.02 0.14 14.75
N TYR A 15 2.00 0.23 13.90
CA TYR A 15 1.04 1.31 13.93
C TYR A 15 -0.33 0.82 13.48
N SER A 16 -1.36 1.38 14.07
CA SER A 16 -2.78 1.17 13.75
C SER A 16 -3.51 2.46 14.05
N MET A 17 -4.32 2.94 13.10
CA MET A 17 -5.10 4.16 13.31
C MET A 17 -6.08 4.05 14.49
N ASP A 18 -6.58 2.85 14.77
CA ASP A 18 -7.51 2.57 15.88
C ASP A 18 -6.81 2.62 17.25
N GLN A 19 -5.52 2.28 17.31
CA GLN A 19 -4.74 2.22 18.56
C GLN A 19 -3.91 3.49 18.81
N HIS A 20 -3.47 4.15 17.74
CA HIS A 20 -2.47 5.23 17.81
C HIS A 20 -2.99 6.58 17.29
N GLY A 21 -4.24 6.63 16.82
CA GLY A 21 -4.88 7.85 16.30
C GLY A 21 -4.43 8.24 14.90
N ILE A 22 -5.11 9.20 14.29
CA ILE A 22 -5.03 9.53 12.85
C ILE A 22 -3.94 10.55 12.47
N SER A 23 -2.75 10.45 13.07
CA SER A 23 -1.65 11.39 12.84
C SER A 23 -0.53 10.75 12.04
N MET A 24 -0.25 11.28 10.84
CA MET A 24 0.89 10.83 10.04
C MET A 24 2.23 11.02 10.73
N ASN A 25 2.41 12.11 11.49
CA ASN A 25 3.61 12.30 12.30
C ASN A 25 3.77 11.21 13.37
N THR A 26 2.66 10.78 13.99
CA THR A 26 2.69 9.67 14.96
C THR A 26 3.07 8.37 14.26
N MET A 27 2.47 8.08 13.11
CA MET A 27 2.78 6.89 12.32
C MET A 27 4.26 6.84 11.89
N LEU A 28 4.80 7.94 11.35
CA LEU A 28 6.20 8.01 10.92
C LEU A 28 7.17 7.79 12.08
N LYS A 29 6.88 8.35 13.27
CA LYS A 29 7.66 8.11 14.49
C LYS A 29 7.63 6.64 14.92
N GLN A 30 6.47 5.99 14.88
CA GLN A 30 6.38 4.56 15.23
C GLN A 30 7.18 3.67 14.25
N CYS A 31 7.33 4.11 12.99
CA CYS A 31 7.99 3.34 11.94
C CYS A 31 9.50 3.60 11.82
N GLU A 32 10.08 4.51 12.60
CA GLU A 32 11.44 5.03 12.38
C GLU A 32 12.55 3.98 12.48
N SER A 33 12.33 2.93 13.27
CA SER A 33 13.29 1.83 13.46
C SER A 33 13.10 0.68 12.46
N GLU A 34 12.03 0.71 11.68
CA GLU A 34 11.63 -0.44 10.85
C GLU A 34 12.18 -0.30 9.44
N LYS A 35 12.87 -1.35 8.96
CA LYS A 35 13.48 -1.39 7.62
C LYS A 35 12.62 -2.08 6.57
N ALA A 36 11.55 -2.73 7.01
CA ALA A 36 10.58 -3.39 6.14
C ALA A 36 9.20 -3.34 6.80
N LEU A 37 8.22 -2.82 6.08
CA LEU A 37 6.87 -2.63 6.58
C LEU A 37 5.85 -3.19 5.59
N LEU A 38 4.83 -3.85 6.12
CA LEU A 38 3.61 -4.16 5.39
C LEU A 38 2.54 -3.16 5.79
N LEU A 39 2.21 -2.27 4.86
CA LEU A 39 1.06 -1.38 4.94
C LEU A 39 -0.19 -2.14 4.49
N ALA A 40 -1.23 -2.11 5.33
CA ALA A 40 -2.56 -2.60 5.02
C ALA A 40 -3.59 -1.49 5.24
N ILE A 41 -4.43 -1.25 4.24
CA ILE A 41 -5.55 -0.33 4.26
C ILE A 41 -6.81 -1.13 4.00
N LYS A 42 -7.84 -0.89 4.81
CA LYS A 42 -9.20 -1.32 4.56
C LYS A 42 -10.07 -0.11 4.24
N ASP A 43 -10.72 -0.12 3.09
CA ASP A 43 -11.65 0.96 2.72
C ASP A 43 -13.04 0.76 3.35
N ASN A 44 -13.89 1.78 3.25
CA ASN A 44 -15.29 1.74 3.72
C ASN A 44 -16.18 0.71 2.98
N ASN A 45 -15.71 0.18 1.85
CA ASN A 45 -16.37 -0.91 1.11
C ASN A 45 -15.86 -2.30 1.55
N GLY A 46 -14.97 -2.36 2.54
CA GLY A 46 -14.42 -3.60 3.09
C GLY A 46 -13.32 -4.24 2.23
N ARG A 47 -12.82 -3.54 1.21
CA ARG A 47 -11.69 -3.98 0.37
C ARG A 47 -10.40 -3.76 1.13
N VAL A 48 -9.48 -4.71 1.01
CA VAL A 48 -8.19 -4.67 1.72
C VAL A 48 -7.05 -4.69 0.71
N PHE A 49 -6.15 -3.71 0.81
CA PHE A 49 -5.03 -3.53 -0.10
C PHE A 49 -3.92 -2.75 0.58
N GLY A 50 -2.77 -2.62 -0.07
CA GLY A 50 -1.69 -1.82 0.47
C GLY A 50 -0.38 -2.06 -0.24
N ALA A 51 0.71 -1.97 0.52
CA ALA A 51 2.06 -2.10 0.02
C ALA A 51 2.93 -2.88 0.98
N PHE A 52 3.94 -3.56 0.44
CA PHE A 52 5.12 -3.92 1.19
C PHE A 52 6.24 -2.96 0.76
N VAL A 53 6.84 -2.27 1.73
CA VAL A 53 7.98 -1.37 1.52
C VAL A 53 9.20 -1.96 2.19
N ASN A 54 10.29 -2.10 1.45
CA ASN A 54 11.57 -2.61 1.96
C ASN A 54 12.51 -1.46 2.32
N GLU A 55 11.98 -0.46 3.01
CA GLU A 55 12.73 0.73 3.42
C GLU A 55 12.01 1.41 4.60
N THR A 56 12.74 2.16 5.41
CA THR A 56 12.16 2.99 6.47
C THR A 56 11.33 4.13 5.89
N LEU A 57 10.09 4.27 6.36
CA LEU A 57 9.23 5.39 6.01
C LEU A 57 9.77 6.69 6.65
N ARG A 58 10.05 7.69 5.81
CA ARG A 58 10.59 8.97 6.24
C ARG A 58 10.12 10.08 5.30
N LEU A 59 10.02 11.30 5.81
CA LEU A 59 9.77 12.46 4.96
C LEU A 59 10.91 12.63 3.96
N SER A 60 10.57 12.84 2.69
CA SER A 60 11.55 13.07 1.63
C SER A 60 10.95 13.90 0.49
N PRO A 61 11.64 14.95 0.02
CA PRO A 61 11.18 15.76 -1.11
C PRO A 61 11.33 15.04 -2.46
N ALA A 62 11.91 13.84 -2.49
CA ALA A 62 12.15 13.05 -3.69
C ALA A 62 11.73 11.59 -3.47
N PHE A 63 11.54 10.85 -4.57
CA PHE A 63 11.28 9.43 -4.47
C PHE A 63 12.47 8.67 -3.86
N TYR A 64 12.16 7.69 -3.03
CA TYR A 64 13.14 6.79 -2.43
C TYR A 64 12.57 5.37 -2.32
N GLY A 65 13.40 4.41 -1.92
CA GLY A 65 13.01 3.02 -1.69
C GLY A 65 13.79 2.04 -2.55
N GLN A 66 13.38 0.78 -2.54
CA GLN A 66 14.08 -0.32 -3.19
C GLN A 66 13.13 -1.13 -4.07
N GLY A 67 13.67 -1.71 -5.15
CA GLY A 67 12.92 -2.51 -6.13
C GLY A 67 12.34 -3.84 -5.61
N THR A 68 12.59 -4.19 -4.36
CA THR A 68 11.96 -5.33 -3.66
C THR A 68 10.58 -4.99 -3.07
N SER A 69 10.21 -3.70 -3.06
CA SER A 69 8.88 -3.22 -2.67
C SER A 69 7.81 -3.66 -3.69
N PHE A 70 6.57 -3.81 -3.25
CA PHE A 70 5.46 -4.18 -4.13
C PHE A 70 4.11 -3.69 -3.59
N LEU A 71 3.15 -3.46 -4.48
CA LEU A 71 1.75 -3.23 -4.11
C LEU A 71 1.00 -4.55 -4.00
N TRP A 72 -0.06 -4.60 -3.21
CA TRP A 72 -0.89 -5.78 -3.11
C TRP A 72 -2.37 -5.44 -2.86
N LYS A 73 -3.24 -6.38 -3.21
CA LYS A 73 -4.68 -6.32 -2.91
C LYS A 73 -5.20 -7.72 -2.59
N ALA A 74 -6.14 -7.79 -1.66
CA ALA A 74 -6.86 -8.99 -1.30
C ALA A 74 -8.21 -9.03 -2.03
N PHE A 75 -8.59 -10.22 -2.46
CA PHE A 75 -9.89 -10.54 -3.01
C PHE A 75 -10.60 -11.42 -2.00
N ARG A 76 -11.72 -10.94 -1.48
CA ARG A 76 -12.58 -11.74 -0.61
C ARG A 76 -13.62 -12.42 -1.46
N SER A 77 -13.80 -13.72 -1.27
CA SER A 77 -14.94 -14.39 -1.87
C SER A 77 -16.21 -13.97 -1.17
N THR A 78 -17.24 -13.64 -1.95
CA THR A 78 -18.60 -13.53 -1.41
C THR A 78 -19.13 -14.94 -1.12
N PRO A 79 -20.07 -15.10 -0.17
CA PRO A 79 -20.70 -16.40 0.10
C PRO A 79 -21.29 -17.08 -1.15
N GLN A 80 -21.66 -16.30 -2.17
CA GLN A 80 -22.21 -16.75 -3.44
C GLN A 80 -21.12 -17.12 -4.48
N SER A 81 -19.86 -16.78 -4.23
CA SER A 81 -18.73 -17.01 -5.14
C SER A 81 -17.99 -18.31 -4.79
N ARG A 82 -17.79 -19.17 -5.80
CA ARG A 82 -16.94 -20.38 -5.69
C ARG A 82 -15.44 -20.09 -5.67
N LYS A 83 -15.02 -18.82 -5.81
CA LYS A 83 -13.59 -18.46 -5.76
C LYS A 83 -13.09 -18.49 -4.31
N ARG A 84 -11.80 -18.73 -4.13
CA ARG A 84 -11.17 -18.62 -2.81
C ARG A 84 -10.69 -17.20 -2.59
N ASP A 85 -10.58 -16.82 -1.32
CA ASP A 85 -9.82 -15.64 -0.94
C ASP A 85 -8.42 -15.71 -1.56
N ALA A 86 -7.97 -14.61 -2.15
CA ALA A 86 -6.72 -14.56 -2.87
C ALA A 86 -6.02 -13.22 -2.66
N ILE A 87 -4.69 -13.24 -2.71
CA ILE A 87 -3.86 -12.03 -2.67
C ILE A 87 -3.15 -11.90 -4.01
N ARG A 88 -3.21 -10.71 -4.61
CA ARG A 88 -2.42 -10.36 -5.79
C ARG A 88 -1.36 -9.36 -5.42
N CYS A 89 -0.12 -9.64 -5.81
CA CYS A 89 1.02 -8.75 -5.66
C CYS A 89 1.42 -8.16 -7.01
N PHE A 90 1.78 -6.89 -7.03
CA PHE A 90 2.27 -6.13 -8.18
C PHE A 90 3.71 -5.71 -7.89
N ARG A 91 4.66 -6.43 -8.49
CA ARG A 91 6.10 -6.26 -8.26
C ARG A 91 6.65 -5.15 -9.14
N TYR A 92 7.81 -4.64 -8.75
CA TYR A 92 8.55 -3.66 -9.54
C TYR A 92 8.75 -4.15 -10.99
N THR A 93 8.50 -3.27 -11.95
CA THR A 93 8.55 -3.55 -13.39
C THR A 93 9.92 -3.34 -14.02
N GLY A 94 10.80 -2.53 -13.42
CA GLY A 94 12.03 -2.05 -14.05
C GLY A 94 11.89 -0.71 -14.78
N GLU A 95 10.68 -0.15 -14.89
CA GLU A 95 10.41 1.04 -15.73
C GLU A 95 10.92 2.36 -15.14
N ASN A 96 10.86 2.53 -13.82
CA ASN A 96 11.37 3.69 -13.08
C ASN A 96 11.46 3.41 -11.58
N GLU A 97 12.23 4.22 -10.86
CA GLU A 97 12.51 4.03 -9.43
C GLU A 97 11.63 4.92 -8.52
N TYR A 98 10.39 5.21 -8.94
CA TYR A 98 9.45 6.06 -8.20
C TYR A 98 8.69 5.25 -7.12
N PHE A 99 9.41 4.66 -6.16
CA PHE A 99 8.84 3.70 -5.22
C PHE A 99 8.02 4.34 -4.09
N ILE A 100 8.57 5.29 -3.35
CA ILE A 100 7.92 5.92 -2.20
C ILE A 100 8.15 7.42 -2.28
N LEU A 101 7.09 8.21 -2.12
CA LEU A 101 7.13 9.65 -1.92
C LEU A 101 6.34 9.95 -0.65
N CYS A 102 6.99 10.56 0.34
CA CYS A 102 6.41 10.81 1.65
C CYS A 102 6.66 12.28 1.99
N ASP A 103 5.60 13.07 1.92
CA ASP A 103 5.58 14.50 2.14
C ASP A 103 4.82 14.80 3.44
N PRO A 104 4.94 15.97 4.10
CA PRO A 104 4.16 16.29 5.29
C PRO A 104 2.64 16.18 5.15
N ASP A 105 2.11 16.24 3.92
CA ASP A 105 0.66 16.14 3.68
C ASP A 105 0.17 14.77 3.18
N PHE A 106 1.05 13.90 2.69
CA PHE A 106 0.63 12.62 2.09
C PHE A 106 1.72 11.56 2.01
N ILE A 107 1.29 10.33 1.78
CA ILE A 107 2.16 9.20 1.40
C ILE A 107 1.70 8.64 0.07
N ALA A 108 2.67 8.39 -0.81
CA ALA A 108 2.47 7.76 -2.10
C ALA A 108 3.45 6.60 -2.30
N ILE A 109 2.96 5.51 -2.89
CA ILE A 109 3.73 4.31 -3.20
C ILE A 109 3.47 3.91 -4.67
N GLY A 110 4.55 3.91 -5.46
CA GLY A 110 4.55 3.69 -6.90
C GLY A 110 4.10 4.91 -7.66
N GLY A 111 4.96 5.49 -8.48
CA GLY A 111 4.69 6.73 -9.21
C GLY A 111 4.83 6.62 -10.72
N GLY A 112 4.77 7.78 -11.37
CA GLY A 112 4.99 7.93 -12.81
C GLY A 112 3.72 8.25 -13.59
N ARG A 113 3.89 8.96 -14.70
CA ARG A 113 2.79 9.49 -15.54
C ARG A 113 1.78 10.36 -14.74
N GLY A 114 2.26 11.07 -13.73
CA GLY A 114 1.43 11.98 -12.90
C GLY A 114 0.44 11.29 -11.96
N LYS A 115 0.52 9.97 -11.79
CA LYS A 115 -0.38 9.18 -10.93
C LYS A 115 0.42 8.32 -9.95
N PHE A 116 -0.26 7.83 -8.93
CA PHE A 116 0.31 6.94 -7.92
C PHE A 116 -0.43 5.61 -7.84
N GLY A 117 0.31 4.53 -7.65
CA GLY A 117 -0.23 3.19 -7.44
C GLY A 117 -1.06 3.11 -6.16
N LEU A 118 -0.59 3.77 -5.11
CA LEU A 118 -1.32 4.01 -3.87
C LEU A 118 -0.98 5.41 -3.37
N TRP A 119 -1.97 6.23 -3.07
CA TRP A 119 -1.80 7.54 -2.46
C TRP A 119 -2.85 7.73 -1.37
N PHE A 120 -2.46 8.31 -0.25
CA PHE A 120 -3.39 8.73 0.79
C PHE A 120 -2.84 9.92 1.57
N LYS A 121 -3.76 10.75 2.02
CA LYS A 121 -3.46 11.98 2.74
C LYS A 121 -3.09 11.69 4.19
N GLY A 122 -2.30 12.56 4.80
CA GLY A 122 -1.85 12.46 6.19
C GLY A 122 -2.96 12.59 7.24
N ASP A 123 -4.19 12.91 6.82
CA ASP A 123 -5.40 12.85 7.63
C ASP A 123 -6.00 11.44 7.74
N PHE A 124 -5.49 10.48 6.97
CA PHE A 124 -5.95 9.09 6.89
C PHE A 124 -7.45 8.95 6.63
N PHE A 125 -8.06 9.90 5.91
CA PHE A 125 -9.44 9.78 5.44
C PHE A 125 -9.49 9.56 3.93
N HIS A 126 -8.71 10.34 3.17
CA HIS A 126 -8.82 10.37 1.72
C HIS A 126 -7.62 9.73 1.05
N GLY A 127 -7.88 8.85 0.09
CA GLY A 127 -6.84 8.29 -0.76
C GLY A 127 -7.35 7.94 -2.14
N TYR A 128 -6.43 7.60 -3.03
CA TYR A 128 -6.75 7.04 -4.33
C TYR A 128 -5.71 6.02 -4.76
N SER A 129 -6.10 5.17 -5.70
CA SER A 129 -5.20 4.24 -6.36
C SER A 129 -5.42 4.31 -7.86
N ALA A 130 -4.32 4.37 -8.60
CA ALA A 130 -4.33 4.41 -10.06
C ALA A 130 -3.33 3.41 -10.64
N ARG A 131 -3.38 3.24 -11.95
CA ARG A 131 -2.30 2.59 -12.70
C ARG A 131 -1.00 3.39 -12.58
N CYS A 132 0.10 2.73 -12.25
CA CYS A 132 1.43 3.35 -12.29
C CYS A 132 2.45 2.47 -13.04
N PRO A 133 3.43 3.07 -13.74
CA PRO A 133 4.49 2.33 -14.44
C PRO A 133 5.45 1.59 -13.48
N THR A 134 5.66 2.07 -12.25
CA THR A 134 6.56 1.42 -11.27
C THR A 134 6.16 -0.03 -10.97
N PHE A 135 4.85 -0.31 -10.86
CA PHE A 135 4.34 -1.63 -10.47
C PHE A 135 3.39 -2.27 -11.50
N ASN A 136 2.98 -1.53 -12.53
CA ASN A 136 1.96 -1.94 -13.50
C ASN A 136 0.70 -2.51 -12.81
N ASN A 137 0.33 -1.93 -11.67
CA ASN A 137 -0.86 -2.33 -10.92
C ASN A 137 -2.13 -1.78 -11.58
N GLU A 138 -3.24 -2.48 -11.42
CA GLU A 138 -4.57 -1.87 -11.57
C GLU A 138 -4.94 -1.07 -10.29
N PRO A 139 -5.96 -0.20 -10.31
CA PRO A 139 -6.45 0.41 -9.08
C PRO A 139 -6.74 -0.64 -7.99
N LEU A 140 -6.12 -0.45 -6.84
CA LEU A 140 -6.10 -1.43 -5.76
C LEU A 140 -7.45 -1.55 -5.06
N CYS A 141 -8.21 -0.45 -5.00
CA CYS A 141 -9.55 -0.36 -4.41
C CYS A 141 -10.69 -0.74 -5.38
N LEU A 142 -10.38 -1.36 -6.53
CA LEU A 142 -11.38 -1.93 -7.43
C LEU A 142 -11.46 -3.45 -7.33
N ASP A 143 -12.64 -4.01 -7.54
CA ASP A 143 -12.79 -5.46 -7.72
C ASP A 143 -12.12 -5.93 -9.01
N PRO A 144 -11.58 -7.16 -9.09
CA PRO A 144 -10.82 -7.61 -10.26
C PRO A 144 -11.67 -7.69 -11.54
N SER A 145 -12.98 -7.92 -11.42
CA SER A 145 -13.92 -7.89 -12.54
C SER A 145 -14.43 -6.50 -12.89
N HIS A 146 -14.02 -5.45 -12.18
CA HIS A 146 -14.52 -4.10 -12.41
C HIS A 146 -14.11 -3.62 -13.82
N PRO A 147 -15.05 -3.12 -14.65
CA PRO A 147 -14.76 -2.73 -16.03
C PRO A 147 -13.65 -1.68 -16.16
N ARG A 148 -13.55 -0.78 -15.17
CA ARG A 148 -12.49 0.25 -15.13
C ARG A 148 -11.07 -0.33 -15.06
N ASN A 149 -10.85 -1.60 -14.69
CA ASN A 149 -9.50 -2.19 -14.74
C ASN A 149 -8.91 -2.26 -16.17
N LYS A 150 -9.77 -2.17 -17.20
CA LYS A 150 -9.37 -2.13 -18.61
C LYS A 150 -8.98 -0.73 -19.08
N ASP A 151 -9.36 0.31 -18.34
CA ASP A 151 -9.03 1.70 -18.66
C ASP A 151 -7.56 1.98 -18.27
N PRO A 152 -6.69 2.36 -19.23
CA PRO A 152 -5.29 2.68 -18.94
C PRO A 152 -5.13 3.88 -18.01
N ASP A 153 -6.14 4.74 -17.93
CA ASP A 153 -6.17 5.94 -17.12
C ASP A 153 -6.96 5.79 -15.82
N ALA A 154 -7.40 4.57 -15.49
CA ALA A 154 -8.20 4.30 -14.32
C ALA A 154 -7.55 4.82 -13.02
N GLN A 155 -8.36 5.58 -12.29
CA GLN A 155 -8.07 6.07 -10.94
C GLN A 155 -9.34 5.93 -10.11
N GLU A 156 -9.22 5.31 -8.95
CA GLU A 156 -10.33 5.10 -8.04
C GLU A 156 -9.99 5.70 -6.68
N GLU A 157 -10.92 6.47 -6.13
CA GLU A 157 -10.79 7.04 -4.79
C GLU A 157 -11.26 6.03 -3.75
N PHE A 158 -10.72 6.15 -2.53
CA PHE A 158 -11.16 5.34 -1.40
C PHE A 158 -11.19 6.19 -0.13
N VAL A 159 -12.09 5.82 0.78
CA VAL A 159 -12.12 6.34 2.14
C VAL A 159 -11.54 5.28 3.07
N VAL A 160 -10.49 5.63 3.79
CA VAL A 160 -9.83 4.73 4.74
C VAL A 160 -10.75 4.49 5.94
N SER A 161 -11.00 3.22 6.26
CA SER A 161 -11.70 2.80 7.48
C SER A 161 -10.75 2.23 8.53
N HIS A 162 -9.71 1.50 8.09
CA HIS A 162 -8.62 1.02 8.94
C HIS A 162 -7.29 1.12 8.18
N LEU A 163 -6.22 1.45 8.91
CA LEU A 163 -4.85 1.48 8.41
C LEU A 163 -3.94 0.86 9.46
N GLU A 164 -3.15 -0.13 9.05
CA GLU A 164 -2.16 -0.80 9.88
C GLU A 164 -0.80 -0.90 9.17
N LEU A 165 0.26 -0.86 9.97
CA LEU A 165 1.63 -1.12 9.54
C LEU A 165 2.22 -2.22 10.40
N TRP A 166 2.75 -3.25 9.75
CA TRP A 166 3.31 -4.43 10.38
C TRP A 166 4.79 -4.57 10.04
N ALA A 167 5.61 -4.84 11.05
CA ALA A 167 7.02 -5.20 10.92
C ALA A 167 7.24 -6.71 11.09
N PHE A 168 8.46 -7.14 10.79
CA PHE A 168 8.86 -8.55 10.77
C PHE A 168 10.03 -8.76 11.74
N ASP A 169 9.80 -9.49 12.83
CA ASP A 169 10.84 -9.78 13.81
C ASP A 169 11.61 -11.05 13.42
N SER A 170 12.94 -10.95 13.43
CA SER A 170 13.89 -12.03 13.11
C SER A 170 14.33 -12.84 14.32
#